data_AF-A0A0N0AIS0-F1
#
_entry.id   AF-A0A0N0AIS0-F1
#
_cell.length_a   1.000
_cell.length_b   1.000
_cell.length_c   1.000
_cell.angle_alpha   90.00
_cell.angle_beta   90.00
_cell.angle_gamma   90.00
#
_symmetry.space_group_name_H-M   'P 1'
#
loop_
_entity.id
_entity.type
_entity.pdbx_description
1 polymer ?
#
loop_
_entity_poly.entity_id
_entity_poly.type
_entity_poly.pdbx_seq_one_letter_code
_entity_poly.pdbx_strand_id
1 'polypeptide(L)'
;MRCPQLKRRGGGWNPAHGAWAFQYELPRTADGKRRQARRVGLGTYAEAVEGLDQVKALMGLAQGDEEVGVQVADLIQTALAQRRPLPDVEEVRKRIGTGVDVRAQVPTVEAWLKEWLEGKLDLAEGTRASYAGHINKYLVPHLGTVFWKWERSRVRPGRLGERARTP
;
A
#
# COMPACT_ATOMS: atom_id res chain seq x y z
N MET A 1 28.18 35.90 -1.24
CA MET A 1 27.54 34.94 -2.18
C MET A 1 26.11 35.42 -2.46
N ARG A 2 25.61 35.37 -3.71
CA ARG A 2 24.19 35.65 -4.02
C ARG A 2 23.56 34.36 -4.57
N CYS A 3 22.52 33.85 -3.92
CA CYS A 3 21.80 32.70 -4.46
C CYS A 3 20.78 33.16 -5.52
N PRO A 4 20.86 32.68 -6.78
CA PRO A 4 19.95 33.13 -7.85
C PRO A 4 18.49 32.66 -7.66
N GLN A 5 18.23 31.66 -6.82
CA GLN A 5 16.87 31.15 -6.55
C GLN A 5 16.16 31.82 -5.35
N LEU A 6 16.84 32.72 -4.64
CA LEU A 6 16.31 33.44 -3.47
C LEU A 6 15.13 34.36 -3.83
N LYS A 7 15.09 34.85 -5.07
CA LYS A 7 14.04 35.72 -5.60
C LYS A 7 13.37 35.06 -6.80
N ARG A 8 12.06 35.25 -6.91
CA ARG A 8 11.28 34.94 -8.12
C ARG A 8 11.71 35.89 -9.26
N ARG A 9 11.36 35.56 -10.52
CA ARG A 9 11.66 36.39 -11.69
C ARG A 9 11.19 37.86 -11.56
N GLY A 10 10.11 38.11 -10.82
CA GLY A 10 9.60 39.44 -10.47
C GLY A 10 10.21 40.09 -9.21
N GLY A 11 11.38 39.65 -8.73
CA GLY A 11 12.13 40.29 -7.64
C GLY A 11 11.63 40.03 -6.21
N GLY A 12 10.39 39.55 -6.03
CA GLY A 12 9.85 39.11 -4.74
C GLY A 12 10.55 37.86 -4.18
N TRP A 13 10.55 37.69 -2.86
CA TRP A 13 11.16 36.52 -2.20
C TRP A 13 10.48 35.20 -2.61
N ASN A 14 11.26 34.13 -2.66
CA ASN A 14 10.76 32.80 -2.99
C ASN A 14 10.54 31.96 -1.71
N PRO A 15 9.29 31.73 -1.26
CA PRO A 15 9.03 31.00 -0.01
C PRO A 15 9.34 29.50 -0.06
N ALA A 16 9.62 28.94 -1.23
CA ALA A 16 10.16 27.58 -1.34
C ALA A 16 11.70 27.52 -1.20
N HIS A 17 12.37 28.68 -1.13
CA HIS A 17 13.83 28.75 -1.07
C HIS A 17 14.33 28.60 0.37
N GLY A 18 15.19 27.61 0.61
CA GLY A 18 15.67 27.24 1.94
C GLY A 18 14.70 26.35 2.73
N ALA A 19 13.56 25.95 2.16
CA ALA A 19 12.66 25.00 2.79
C ALA A 19 13.27 23.59 2.85
N TRP A 20 13.05 22.91 3.96
CA TRP A 20 13.59 21.57 4.19
C TRP A 20 12.80 20.50 3.42
N ALA A 21 13.45 19.35 3.21
CA ALA A 21 12.91 18.24 2.46
C ALA A 21 13.58 16.94 2.90
N PHE A 22 12.87 15.82 2.74
CA PHE A 22 13.48 14.49 2.78
C PHE A 22 13.19 13.71 1.51
N GLN A 23 14.08 12.78 1.19
CA GLN A 23 13.89 11.78 0.16
C GLN A 23 14.46 10.44 0.64
N TYR A 24 13.70 9.37 0.45
CA TYR A 24 14.08 7.99 0.72
C TYR A 24 13.69 7.11 -0.46
N GLU A 25 14.56 6.21 -0.88
CA GLU A 25 14.30 5.30 -1.98
C GLU A 25 13.50 4.09 -1.47
N LEU A 26 12.33 3.83 -2.06
CA LEU A 26 11.49 2.71 -1.66
C LEU A 26 11.77 1.48 -2.54
N PRO A 27 11.45 0.25 -2.07
CA PRO A 27 11.35 -0.91 -2.93
C PRO A 27 10.50 -0.63 -4.17
N ARG A 28 10.75 -1.35 -5.26
CA ARG A 28 9.95 -1.23 -6.48
C ARG A 28 8.47 -1.54 -6.21
N THR A 29 7.58 -1.10 -7.08
CA THR A 29 6.18 -1.58 -7.06
C THR A 29 6.12 -3.07 -7.44
N ALA A 30 4.98 -3.72 -7.25
CA ALA A 30 4.75 -5.08 -7.79
C ALA A 30 5.02 -5.13 -9.32
N ASP A 31 4.62 -4.07 -10.06
CA ASP A 31 4.94 -3.86 -11.48
C ASP A 31 6.43 -3.57 -11.79
N GLY A 32 7.34 -3.63 -10.81
CA GLY A 32 8.77 -3.35 -10.97
C GLY A 32 9.15 -1.87 -11.18
N LYS A 33 8.22 -0.92 -11.03
CA LYS A 33 8.49 0.52 -11.23
C LYS A 33 9.28 1.10 -10.06
N ARG A 34 10.24 1.98 -10.35
CA ARG A 34 11.03 2.74 -9.36
C ARG A 34 10.16 3.79 -8.66
N ARG A 35 10.37 4.00 -7.37
CA ARG A 35 9.61 4.97 -6.56
C ARG A 35 10.39 5.47 -5.35
N GLN A 36 10.01 6.65 -4.88
CA GLN A 36 10.67 7.34 -3.78
C GLN A 36 9.64 7.97 -2.84
N ALA A 37 9.87 7.85 -1.53
CA ALA A 37 9.19 8.66 -0.53
C ALA A 37 9.86 10.04 -0.51
N ARG A 38 9.17 11.09 -0.95
CA ARG A 38 9.70 12.46 -0.95
C ARG A 38 8.68 13.44 -0.40
N ARG A 39 9.10 14.30 0.53
CA ARG A 39 8.34 15.46 1.01
C ARG A 39 9.24 16.70 0.93
N VAL A 40 8.66 17.82 0.51
CA VAL A 40 9.34 19.11 0.32
C VAL A 40 8.49 20.21 0.95
N GLY A 41 9.11 21.35 1.28
CA GLY A 41 8.40 22.50 1.86
C GLY A 41 8.22 22.40 3.38
N LEU A 42 9.12 21.68 4.07
CA LEU A 42 9.14 21.58 5.53
C LEU A 42 9.78 22.83 6.15
N GLY A 43 9.28 23.24 7.31
CA GLY A 43 9.70 24.47 7.98
C GLY A 43 11.07 24.32 8.66
N THR A 44 11.36 23.13 9.19
CA THR A 44 12.55 22.85 9.99
C THR A 44 13.32 21.62 9.53
N TYR A 45 14.60 21.56 9.91
CA TYR A 45 15.43 20.35 9.76
C TYR A 45 14.87 19.18 10.56
N ALA A 46 14.37 19.44 11.77
CA ALA A 46 13.78 18.43 12.65
C ALA A 46 12.61 17.70 11.98
N GLU A 47 11.63 18.44 11.41
CA GLU A 47 10.51 17.86 10.64
C GLU A 47 10.99 16.96 9.48
N ALA A 48 12.10 17.32 8.83
CA ALA A 48 12.65 16.54 7.72
C ALA A 48 13.34 15.25 8.18
N VAL A 49 14.02 15.29 9.33
CA VAL A 49 14.63 14.12 9.96
C VAL A 49 13.56 13.19 10.53
N GLU A 50 12.60 13.71 11.30
CA GLU A 50 11.47 12.95 11.84
C GLU A 50 10.67 12.23 10.75
N GLY A 51 10.34 12.94 9.66
CA GLY A 51 9.65 12.35 8.52
C GLY A 51 10.47 11.28 7.80
N LEU A 52 11.79 11.45 7.71
CA LEU A 52 12.71 10.46 7.14
C LEU A 52 12.82 9.21 8.04
N ASP A 53 12.94 9.41 9.35
CA ASP A 53 13.09 8.33 10.32
C ASP A 53 11.79 7.54 10.52
N GLN A 54 10.62 8.19 10.42
CA GLN A 54 9.33 7.50 10.35
C GLN A 54 9.23 6.61 9.10
N VAL A 55 9.71 7.07 7.93
CA VAL A 55 9.77 6.24 6.71
C VAL A 55 10.70 5.03 6.90
N LYS A 56 11.89 5.22 7.49
CA LYS A 56 12.81 4.11 7.82
C LYS A 56 12.17 3.11 8.79
N ALA A 57 11.52 3.61 9.84
CA ALA A 57 10.88 2.78 10.87
C ALA A 57 9.75 1.92 10.28
N LEU A 58 8.90 2.51 9.43
CA LEU A 58 7.88 1.78 8.67
C LEU A 58 8.51 0.71 7.77
N MET A 59 9.52 1.05 6.98
CA MET A 59 10.20 0.07 6.11
C MET A 59 10.89 -1.05 6.90
N GLY A 60 11.39 -0.76 8.10
CA GLY A 60 11.96 -1.76 9.02
C GLY A 60 10.96 -2.82 9.49
N LEU A 61 9.66 -2.53 9.46
CA LEU A 61 8.61 -3.51 9.81
C LEU A 61 8.54 -4.70 8.84
N ALA A 62 9.05 -4.56 7.62
CA ALA A 62 9.09 -5.65 6.65
C ALA A 62 10.10 -6.74 7.04
N GLN A 63 11.11 -6.45 7.88
CA GLN A 63 12.09 -7.42 8.39
C GLN A 63 12.82 -8.27 7.32
N GLY A 64 12.87 -7.79 6.07
CA GLY A 64 13.45 -8.51 4.93
C GLY A 64 12.46 -9.31 4.07
N ASP A 65 11.18 -9.36 4.46
CA ASP A 65 10.10 -9.85 3.60
C ASP A 65 9.87 -8.85 2.45
N GLU A 66 10.15 -9.29 1.22
CA GLU A 66 10.02 -8.46 0.02
C GLU A 66 8.56 -8.07 -0.25
N GLU A 67 7.59 -8.95 0.02
CA GLU A 67 6.19 -8.64 -0.23
C GLU A 67 5.68 -7.59 0.76
N VAL A 68 5.91 -7.80 2.06
CA VAL A 68 5.56 -6.81 3.09
C VAL A 68 6.28 -5.48 2.82
N GLY A 69 7.53 -5.52 2.35
CA GLY A 69 8.28 -4.34 1.92
C GLY A 69 7.60 -3.57 0.79
N VAL A 70 7.05 -4.26 -0.21
CA VAL A 70 6.25 -3.64 -1.29
C VAL A 70 4.95 -3.06 -0.72
N GLN A 71 4.22 -3.80 0.12
CA GLN A 71 2.94 -3.35 0.70
C GLN A 71 3.12 -2.08 1.57
N VAL A 72 4.13 -2.05 2.44
CA VAL A 72 4.46 -0.87 3.27
C VAL A 72 4.87 0.33 2.41
N ALA A 73 5.63 0.10 1.33
CA ALA A 73 6.00 1.15 0.39
C ALA A 73 4.79 1.69 -0.41
N ASP A 74 3.81 0.85 -0.75
CA ASP A 74 2.53 1.27 -1.36
C ASP A 74 1.77 2.22 -0.42
N LEU A 75 1.73 1.89 0.88
CA LEU A 75 1.07 2.68 1.92
C LEU A 75 1.76 4.05 2.14
N ILE A 76 3.10 4.07 2.26
CA ILE A 76 3.90 5.29 2.41
C ILE A 76 3.70 6.22 1.21
N GLN A 77 3.77 5.67 -0.02
CA GLN A 77 3.60 6.43 -1.25
C GLN A 77 2.19 7.05 -1.34
N THR A 78 1.16 6.29 -0.93
CA THR A 78 -0.24 6.77 -0.90
C THR A 78 -0.43 7.92 0.11
N ALA A 79 0.14 7.80 1.32
CA ALA A 79 0.06 8.86 2.33
C ALA A 79 0.72 10.16 1.85
N LEU A 80 1.93 10.06 1.27
CA LEU A 80 2.67 11.22 0.75
C LEU A 80 1.99 11.87 -0.47
N ALA A 81 1.47 11.07 -1.41
CA ALA A 81 0.74 11.58 -2.57
C ALA A 81 -0.50 12.41 -2.16
N GLN A 82 -1.21 11.95 -1.13
CA GLN A 82 -2.39 12.61 -0.58
C GLN A 82 -2.04 13.71 0.45
N ARG A 83 -0.75 13.99 0.69
CA ARG A 83 -0.24 14.93 1.70
C ARG A 83 -0.74 14.66 3.13
N ARG A 84 -1.14 13.42 3.42
CA ARG A 84 -1.55 12.99 4.76
C ARG A 84 -0.32 12.79 5.65
N PRO A 85 -0.46 12.81 7.00
CA PRO A 85 0.58 12.27 7.86
C PRO A 85 0.93 10.84 7.44
N LEU A 86 2.19 10.46 7.61
CA LEU A 86 2.62 9.07 7.43
C LEU A 86 1.90 8.19 8.47
N PRO A 87 1.59 6.92 8.13
CA PRO A 87 0.91 6.02 9.05
C PRO A 87 1.76 5.76 10.29
N ASP A 88 1.09 5.45 11.41
CA ASP A 88 1.78 5.09 12.65
C ASP A 88 2.50 3.73 12.53
N VAL A 89 3.67 3.63 13.14
CA VAL A 89 4.55 2.46 13.05
C VAL A 89 3.97 1.26 13.81
N GLU A 90 3.38 1.48 14.99
CA GLU A 90 2.80 0.39 15.78
C GLU A 90 1.47 -0.07 15.18
N GLU A 91 0.66 0.82 14.61
CA GLU A 91 -0.52 0.44 13.82
C GLU A 91 -0.15 -0.46 12.63
N VAL A 92 0.86 -0.10 11.84
CA VAL A 92 1.28 -0.91 10.69
C VAL A 92 1.88 -2.23 11.15
N ARG A 93 2.70 -2.23 12.23
CA ARG A 93 3.22 -3.46 12.84
C ARG A 93 2.09 -4.40 13.28
N LYS A 94 1.06 -3.87 13.93
CA LYS A 94 -0.11 -4.64 14.38
C LYS A 94 -0.92 -5.23 13.23
N ARG A 95 -1.00 -4.54 12.08
CA ARG A 95 -1.63 -5.06 10.85
C ARG A 95 -0.83 -6.22 10.26
N ILE A 96 0.50 -6.06 10.12
CA ILE A 96 1.42 -7.12 9.66
C ILE A 96 1.33 -8.36 10.57
N GLY A 97 1.48 -8.17 11.88
CA GLY A 97 1.44 -9.26 12.87
C GLY A 97 0.09 -9.97 13.00
N THR A 98 -0.99 -9.41 12.44
CA THR A 98 -2.32 -10.05 12.38
C THR A 98 -2.64 -10.63 11.00
N GLY A 99 -1.64 -10.74 10.11
CA GLY A 99 -1.77 -11.30 8.75
C GLY A 99 -2.73 -10.54 7.84
N VAL A 100 -3.01 -9.28 8.17
CA VAL A 100 -3.84 -8.39 7.36
C VAL A 100 -2.93 -7.74 6.31
N ASP A 101 -3.21 -7.96 5.02
CA ASP A 101 -2.49 -7.31 3.92
C ASP A 101 -2.42 -5.79 4.13
N VAL A 102 -1.20 -5.25 4.13
CA VAL A 102 -0.91 -3.83 4.38
C VAL A 102 -1.34 -2.94 3.20
N ARG A 103 -1.58 -3.50 2.00
CA ARG A 103 -2.08 -2.77 0.81
C ARG A 103 -3.51 -2.28 0.92
N ALA A 104 -4.35 -2.93 1.70
CA ALA A 104 -5.78 -2.88 1.48
C ALA A 104 -6.43 -1.53 1.90
N GLN A 105 -6.67 -0.66 0.90
CA GLN A 105 -8.05 -0.23 0.70
C GLN A 105 -8.84 -1.48 0.35
N VAL A 106 -9.52 -1.99 1.36
CA VAL A 106 -10.23 -3.25 1.34
C VAL A 106 -11.35 -3.20 0.28
N PRO A 107 -11.66 -4.27 -0.47
CA PRO A 107 -12.85 -4.28 -1.32
C PRO A 107 -14.11 -4.29 -0.45
N THR A 108 -15.21 -3.71 -0.93
CA THR A 108 -16.46 -3.82 -0.18
C THR A 108 -17.10 -5.19 -0.35
N VAL A 109 -17.95 -5.59 0.60
CA VAL A 109 -18.72 -6.84 0.56
C VAL A 109 -19.65 -6.86 -0.65
N GLU A 110 -20.11 -5.71 -1.17
CA GLU A 110 -20.82 -5.65 -2.45
C GLU A 110 -19.95 -6.12 -3.63
N ALA A 111 -18.72 -5.59 -3.73
CA ALA A 111 -17.80 -5.98 -4.79
C ALA A 111 -17.47 -7.48 -4.71
N TRP A 112 -17.15 -7.95 -3.49
CA TRP A 112 -16.83 -9.36 -3.23
C TRP A 112 -18.00 -10.31 -3.51
N LEU A 113 -19.24 -9.96 -3.14
CA LEU A 113 -20.42 -10.81 -3.37
C LEU A 113 -20.76 -10.96 -4.86
N LYS A 114 -20.56 -9.91 -5.66
CA LYS A 114 -20.78 -9.95 -7.11
C LYS A 114 -19.75 -10.87 -7.79
N GLU A 115 -18.47 -10.64 -7.51
CA GLU A 115 -17.36 -11.46 -8.02
C GLU A 115 -17.50 -12.94 -7.61
N TRP A 116 -17.88 -13.21 -6.34
CA TRP A 116 -18.13 -14.56 -5.85
C TRP A 116 -19.26 -15.27 -6.61
N LEU A 117 -20.34 -14.57 -6.95
CA LEU A 117 -21.47 -15.18 -7.66
C LEU A 117 -21.14 -15.45 -9.13
N GLU A 118 -20.40 -14.55 -9.78
CA GLU A 118 -19.92 -14.71 -11.15
C GLU A 118 -18.95 -15.90 -11.29
N GLY A 119 -18.04 -16.07 -10.32
CA GLY A 119 -17.08 -17.18 -10.28
C GLY A 119 -17.67 -18.58 -10.03
N LYS A 120 -18.98 -18.70 -9.73
CA LYS A 120 -19.64 -19.99 -9.46
C LYS A 120 -20.35 -20.53 -10.70
N LEU A 121 -19.59 -21.07 -11.65
CA LEU A 121 -20.10 -21.53 -12.95
C LEU A 121 -21.09 -22.71 -12.85
N ASP A 122 -20.84 -23.68 -11.97
CA ASP A 122 -21.65 -24.91 -11.82
C ASP A 122 -23.01 -24.71 -11.10
N LEU A 123 -23.40 -23.47 -10.80
CA LEU A 123 -24.72 -23.18 -10.25
C LEU A 123 -25.80 -23.28 -11.34
N ALA A 124 -26.83 -24.07 -11.05
CA ALA A 124 -28.08 -24.08 -11.82
C ALA A 124 -28.67 -22.66 -11.90
N GLU A 125 -29.24 -22.33 -13.06
CA GLU A 125 -29.64 -20.96 -13.41
C GLU A 125 -30.62 -20.33 -12.40
N GLY A 126 -31.64 -21.08 -11.98
CA GLY A 126 -32.59 -20.64 -10.95
C GLY A 126 -31.95 -20.38 -9.58
N THR A 127 -30.92 -21.16 -9.20
CA THR A 127 -30.17 -20.94 -7.96
C THR A 127 -29.31 -19.68 -8.05
N ARG A 128 -28.63 -19.45 -9.20
CA ARG A 128 -27.87 -18.22 -9.45
C ARG A 128 -28.79 -16.98 -9.40
N ALA A 129 -29.96 -17.05 -10.03
CA ALA A 129 -30.95 -15.97 -10.00
C ALA A 129 -31.47 -15.68 -8.59
N SER A 130 -31.75 -16.72 -7.79
CA SER A 130 -32.15 -16.56 -6.38
C SER A 130 -31.04 -15.91 -5.54
N TYR A 131 -29.78 -16.34 -5.72
CA TYR A 131 -28.64 -15.76 -4.99
C TYR A 131 -28.40 -14.30 -5.39
N ALA A 132 -28.46 -13.95 -6.68
CA ALA A 132 -28.39 -12.56 -7.14
C ALA A 132 -29.50 -11.70 -6.51
N GLY A 133 -30.73 -12.23 -6.45
CA GLY A 133 -31.86 -11.58 -5.78
C GLY A 133 -31.61 -11.34 -4.30
N HIS A 134 -31.12 -12.33 -3.56
CA HIS A 134 -30.81 -12.18 -2.13
C HIS A 134 -29.65 -11.21 -1.87
N ILE A 135 -28.59 -11.27 -2.68
CA ILE A 135 -27.45 -10.36 -2.60
C ILE A 135 -27.92 -8.91 -2.78
N ASN A 136 -28.61 -8.61 -3.89
CA ASN A 136 -29.02 -7.24 -4.21
C ASN A 136 -30.13 -6.70 -3.30
N LYS A 137 -31.04 -7.55 -2.79
CA LYS A 137 -32.19 -7.12 -1.98
C LYS A 137 -31.90 -7.02 -0.48
N TYR A 138 -31.01 -7.85 0.05
CA TYR A 138 -30.79 -7.96 1.49
C TYR A 138 -29.33 -7.73 1.91
N LEU A 139 -28.34 -8.18 1.12
CA LEU A 139 -26.94 -8.09 1.53
C LEU A 139 -26.30 -6.76 1.13
N VAL A 140 -26.46 -6.31 -0.11
CA VAL A 140 -25.90 -5.03 -0.58
C VAL A 140 -26.46 -3.82 0.19
N PRO A 141 -27.78 -3.68 0.45
CA PRO A 141 -28.31 -2.52 1.17
C PRO A 141 -27.87 -2.40 2.64
N HIS A 142 -27.42 -3.50 3.26
CA HIS A 142 -27.09 -3.54 4.69
C HIS A 142 -25.61 -3.77 4.98
N LEU A 143 -24.91 -4.46 4.07
CA LEU A 143 -23.50 -4.85 4.21
C LEU A 143 -22.64 -4.37 3.05
N GLY A 144 -23.21 -3.86 1.95
CA GLY A 144 -22.50 -3.57 0.70
C GLY A 144 -21.37 -2.54 0.79
N THR A 145 -21.37 -1.70 1.83
CA THR A 145 -20.30 -0.73 2.14
C THR A 145 -19.29 -1.23 3.19
N VAL A 146 -19.54 -2.39 3.82
CA VAL A 146 -18.61 -3.05 4.74
C VAL A 146 -17.43 -3.57 3.94
N PHE A 147 -16.25 -3.57 4.56
CA PHE A 147 -14.99 -3.86 3.90
C PHE A 147 -14.52 -5.31 4.19
N TRP A 148 -14.37 -6.14 3.15
CA TRP A 148 -14.01 -7.57 3.25
C TRP A 148 -12.53 -7.81 3.57
N LYS A 149 -12.24 -8.17 4.82
CA LYS A 149 -10.88 -8.52 5.26
C LYS A 149 -10.56 -9.99 4.91
N TRP A 150 -9.31 -10.23 4.47
CA TRP A 150 -8.51 -11.45 4.61
C TRP A 150 -8.49 -12.55 3.49
N GLU A 151 -7.32 -12.75 2.89
CA GLU A 151 -6.67 -14.02 2.50
C GLU A 151 -5.16 -13.82 2.86
N ARG A 152 -4.36 -14.74 3.42
CA ARG A 152 -4.27 -16.21 3.50
C ARG A 152 -3.71 -16.92 2.25
N SER A 153 -2.53 -17.53 2.42
CA SER A 153 -1.88 -18.55 1.58
C SER A 153 -1.25 -18.03 0.26
N ARG A 154 -0.19 -18.62 -0.33
CA ARG A 154 0.28 -20.03 -0.36
C ARG A 154 1.82 -20.10 -0.38
N VAL A 155 2.45 -20.94 0.44
CA VAL A 155 2.97 -22.28 0.05
C VAL A 155 3.68 -22.31 -1.31
N ARG A 156 5.02 -22.45 -1.31
CA ARG A 156 5.79 -22.98 -2.45
C ARG A 156 6.01 -24.49 -2.28
N PRO A 157 5.42 -25.36 -3.12
CA PRO A 157 5.88 -26.73 -3.26
C PRO A 157 7.00 -26.83 -4.31
N GLY A 158 7.94 -27.75 -4.10
CA GLY A 158 8.78 -28.29 -5.18
C GLY A 158 10.20 -27.71 -5.35
N ARG A 159 11.17 -28.32 -4.67
CA ARG A 159 12.47 -28.63 -5.30
C ARG A 159 12.90 -30.05 -4.90
N LEU A 160 12.44 -31.03 -5.68
CA LEU A 160 12.90 -32.43 -5.70
C LEU A 160 13.19 -32.80 -7.17
N GLY A 161 14.14 -33.72 -7.39
CA GLY A 161 14.76 -33.99 -8.71
C GLY A 161 16.21 -33.47 -8.71
N GLU A 162 17.18 -34.14 -8.09
CA GLU A 162 17.78 -35.46 -8.35
C GLU A 162 19.01 -35.47 -9.29
N ARG A 163 20.13 -35.84 -8.66
CA ARG A 163 21.37 -36.51 -9.10
C ARG A 163 21.66 -36.76 -10.59
N ALA A 164 22.87 -36.28 -10.94
CA ALA A 164 23.92 -36.95 -11.73
C ALA A 164 25.30 -36.50 -11.12
N ARG A 165 26.44 -37.21 -11.11
CA ARG A 165 26.88 -38.60 -11.44
C ARG A 165 26.53 -39.12 -12.84
N THR A 166 27.45 -39.63 -13.65
CA THR A 166 28.91 -39.96 -13.56
C THR A 166 29.43 -39.94 -15.04
N PRO A 167 30.67 -40.31 -15.42
CA PRO A 167 31.85 -40.73 -14.67
C PRO A 167 32.94 -39.67 -14.51
#